data_AF-A0A2E3NEA6-F1
#
_entry.id   AF-A0A2E3NEA6-F1
#
_cell.length_a   1.000
_cell.length_b   1.000
_cell.length_c   1.000
_cell.angle_alpha   90.00
_cell.angle_beta   90.00
_cell.angle_gamma   90.00
#
_symmetry.space_group_name_H-M   'P 1'
#
loop_
_entity.id
_entity.type
_entity.pdbx_description
1 polymer ?
#
loop_
_entity_poly.entity_id
_entity_poly.type
_entity_poly.pdbx_seq_one_letter_code
_entity_poly.pdbx_strand_id
1 'polypeptide(L)'
;MTFHAADTQTRLGVVGILLLALLCAPVALADGERRLASETGRYRGECRRLTKQISHFEETVLPMAISRGNRAWERATNEQIERLWHRRADLCPEYGAQRTFMAKAADETRRFNKFLAQAGRAAAAFFTGGASGF
;
A
#
# COMPACT_ATOMS: atom_id res chain seq x y z
N MET A 1 5.08 57.07 28.02
CA MET A 1 6.19 56.10 28.03
C MET A 1 5.62 54.80 28.61
N THR A 2 4.93 53.95 27.83
CA THR A 2 5.41 52.85 26.96
C THR A 2 5.96 51.62 27.69
N PHE A 3 5.17 50.54 27.57
CA PHE A 3 5.49 49.11 27.44
C PHE A 3 6.12 48.33 28.61
N HIS A 4 5.27 47.53 29.29
CA HIS A 4 5.65 46.23 29.85
C HIS A 4 4.46 45.25 29.72
N ALA A 5 4.37 44.56 28.57
CA ALA A 5 3.48 43.42 28.39
C ALA A 5 4.00 42.54 27.25
N ALA A 6 5.07 41.78 27.49
CA ALA A 6 5.64 40.92 26.45
C ALA A 6 6.35 39.65 26.96
N ASP A 7 6.04 39.13 28.14
CA ASP A 7 6.78 37.99 28.70
C ASP A 7 5.99 36.72 29.03
N THR A 8 4.65 36.72 28.90
CA THR A 8 3.84 35.55 29.28
C THR A 8 3.36 34.70 28.09
N GLN A 9 3.46 35.21 26.87
CA GLN A 9 2.84 34.57 25.70
C GLN A 9 3.74 33.54 24.98
N THR A 10 5.05 33.57 25.22
CA THR A 10 6.05 32.71 24.56
C THR A 10 6.21 31.33 25.22
N ARG A 11 5.84 31.16 26.49
CA ARG A 11 6.05 29.88 27.21
C ARG A 11 4.97 28.83 26.94
N LEU A 12 3.74 29.24 26.63
CA LEU A 12 2.63 28.33 26.33
C LEU A 12 2.73 27.70 24.92
N GLY A 13 3.33 28.40 23.96
CA GLY A 13 3.49 27.89 22.59
C GLY A 13 4.53 26.76 22.48
N VAL A 14 5.65 26.87 23.21
CA VAL A 14 6.75 25.89 23.13
C VAL A 14 6.38 24.56 23.80
N VAL A 15 5.67 24.60 24.93
CA VAL A 15 5.22 23.38 25.63
C VAL A 15 4.15 22.64 24.82
N GLY A 16 3.24 23.36 24.16
CA GLY A 16 2.22 22.75 23.29
C GLY A 16 2.81 22.03 22.06
N ILE A 17 3.84 22.60 21.43
CA ILE A 17 4.53 21.98 20.28
C ILE A 17 5.33 20.74 20.72
N LEU A 18 5.96 20.78 21.90
CA LEU A 18 6.73 19.64 22.43
C LEU A 18 5.81 18.45 22.79
N LEU A 19 4.63 18.71 23.35
CA LEU A 19 3.65 17.66 23.65
C LEU A 19 3.06 17.02 22.38
N LEU A 20 2.81 17.82 21.33
CA LEU A 20 2.33 17.30 20.05
C LEU A 20 3.39 16.45 19.34
N ALA A 21 4.67 16.82 19.45
CA ALA A 21 5.79 16.02 18.94
C ALA A 21 5.96 14.69 19.70
N LEU A 22 5.75 14.69 21.03
CA LEU A 22 5.78 13.45 21.83
C LEU A 22 4.63 12.49 21.50
N LEU A 23 3.44 13.01 21.15
CA LEU A 23 2.28 12.20 20.78
C LEU A 23 2.39 11.56 19.38
N CYS A 24 3.22 12.11 18.48
CA CYS A 24 3.46 11.57 17.13
C CYS A 24 4.62 10.57 17.03
N ALA A 25 5.43 10.41 18.08
CA ALA A 25 6.57 9.49 18.08
C ALA A 25 6.28 7.97 18.06
N PRO A 26 5.12 7.43 18.52
CA PRO A 26 5.00 5.98 18.66
C PRO A 26 4.76 5.23 17.34
N VAL A 27 4.41 5.91 16.25
CA VAL A 27 4.05 5.22 14.98
C VAL A 27 5.30 4.75 14.22
N ALA A 28 6.42 5.47 14.32
CA ALA A 28 7.65 5.15 13.60
C ALA A 28 8.47 4.01 14.24
N LEU A 29 8.36 3.82 15.56
CA LEU A 29 9.10 2.80 16.30
C LEU A 29 8.53 1.38 16.07
N ALA A 30 7.23 1.25 15.83
CA ALA A 30 6.58 -0.05 15.60
C ALA A 30 7.00 -0.72 14.27
N ASP A 31 7.29 0.07 13.23
CA ASP A 31 7.77 -0.45 11.94
C ASP A 31 9.25 -0.86 11.98
N GLY A 32 10.05 -0.20 12.83
CA GLY A 32 11.48 -0.51 13.01
C GLY A 32 11.72 -1.87 13.67
N GLU A 33 10.98 -2.19 14.74
CA GLU A 33 11.09 -3.49 15.43
C GLU A 33 10.67 -4.67 14.54
N ARG A 34 9.65 -4.50 13.69
CA ARG A 34 9.24 -5.54 12.73
C ARG A 34 10.33 -5.84 11.70
N ARG A 35 11.03 -4.82 11.21
CA ARG A 35 12.15 -4.99 10.27
C ARG A 35 13.32 -5.72 10.92
N LEU A 36 13.75 -5.32 12.11
CA LEU A 36 14.87 -5.96 12.83
C LEU A 36 14.58 -7.41 13.23
N ALA A 37 13.35 -7.70 13.66
CA ALA A 37 12.98 -9.05 14.07
C ALA A 37 12.96 -10.04 12.88
N SER A 38 12.64 -9.56 11.68
CA SER A 38 12.62 -10.37 10.46
C SER A 38 14.01 -10.69 9.89
N GLU A 39 15.02 -9.86 10.16
CA GLU A 39 16.42 -10.13 9.79
C GLU A 39 17.06 -11.19 10.71
N THR A 40 16.63 -11.24 11.98
CA THR A 40 17.21 -12.09 13.03
C THR A 40 16.42 -13.40 13.23
N GLY A 41 16.48 -14.28 12.22
CA GLY A 41 16.35 -15.73 12.38
C GLY A 41 14.94 -16.34 12.61
N ARG A 42 14.07 -15.73 13.43
CA ARG A 42 12.78 -16.33 13.83
C ARG A 42 11.76 -16.43 12.68
N TYR A 43 11.76 -15.47 11.76
CA TYR A 43 10.78 -15.40 10.67
C TYR A 43 11.22 -16.10 9.38
N ARG A 44 12.49 -16.53 9.24
CA ARG A 44 12.98 -17.24 8.04
C ARG A 44 12.19 -18.51 7.75
N GLY A 45 11.85 -19.29 8.78
CA GLY A 45 11.03 -20.50 8.65
C GLY A 45 9.59 -20.18 8.21
N GLU A 46 9.00 -19.12 8.74
CA GLU A 46 7.65 -18.69 8.39
C GLU A 46 7.58 -18.14 6.96
N CYS A 47 8.57 -17.34 6.54
CA CYS A 47 8.71 -16.87 5.16
C CYS A 47 8.77 -18.05 4.16
N ARG A 48 9.61 -19.05 4.44
CA ARG A 48 9.71 -20.25 3.60
C ARG A 48 8.39 -21.03 3.55
N ARG A 49 7.69 -21.14 4.70
CA ARG A 49 6.38 -21.80 4.78
C ARG A 49 5.34 -21.07 3.95
N LEU A 50 5.26 -19.74 4.07
CA LEU A 50 4.33 -18.92 3.30
C LEU A 50 4.61 -19.01 1.80
N THR A 51 5.87 -18.93 1.37
CA THR A 51 6.24 -19.10 -0.04
C THR A 51 5.82 -20.46 -0.59
N LYS A 52 6.03 -21.55 0.16
CA LYS A 52 5.56 -22.88 -0.25
C LYS A 52 4.04 -22.96 -0.33
N GLN A 53 3.34 -22.32 0.61
CA GLN A 53 1.88 -22.32 0.62
C GLN A 53 1.32 -21.55 -0.58
N ILE A 54 1.90 -20.39 -0.89
CA ILE A 54 1.56 -19.59 -2.07
C ILE A 54 1.76 -20.41 -3.35
N SER A 55 2.95 -21.01 -3.53
CA SER A 55 3.27 -21.84 -4.70
C SER A 55 2.31 -23.02 -4.83
N HIS A 56 1.93 -23.69 -3.73
CA HIS A 56 0.92 -24.75 -3.78
C HIS A 56 -0.45 -24.25 -4.28
N PHE A 57 -0.91 -23.10 -3.81
CA PHE A 57 -2.18 -22.54 -4.29
C PHE A 57 -2.10 -22.12 -5.76
N GLU A 58 -1.02 -21.48 -6.19
CA GLU A 58 -0.81 -20.99 -7.55
C GLU A 58 -0.65 -22.12 -8.57
N GLU A 59 0.12 -23.15 -8.23
CA GLU A 59 0.51 -24.22 -9.17
C GLU A 59 -0.44 -25.42 -9.13
N THR A 60 -1.11 -25.67 -8.00
CA THR A 60 -1.96 -26.86 -7.83
C THR A 60 -3.45 -26.51 -7.75
N VAL A 61 -3.83 -25.62 -6.84
CA VAL A 61 -5.25 -25.39 -6.50
C VAL A 61 -5.93 -24.50 -7.54
N LEU A 62 -5.28 -23.40 -7.93
CA LEU A 62 -5.83 -22.44 -8.88
C LEU A 62 -6.08 -23.08 -10.27
N PRO A 63 -5.14 -23.85 -10.87
CA PRO A 63 -5.39 -24.53 -12.13
C PRO A 63 -6.50 -25.58 -12.02
N MET A 64 -6.65 -26.22 -10.87
CA MET A 64 -7.75 -27.15 -10.61
C MET A 64 -9.11 -26.42 -10.60
N ALA A 65 -9.20 -25.25 -9.99
CA ALA A 65 -10.41 -24.44 -10.01
C ALA A 65 -10.76 -23.96 -11.44
N ILE A 66 -9.75 -23.51 -12.20
CA ILE A 66 -9.89 -23.05 -13.59
C ILE A 66 -10.32 -24.20 -14.52
N SER A 67 -9.65 -25.34 -14.46
CA SER A 67 -9.97 -26.52 -15.30
C SER A 67 -11.39 -27.06 -15.05
N ARG A 68 -11.91 -26.89 -13.83
CA ARG A 68 -13.30 -27.24 -13.48
C ARG A 68 -14.31 -26.14 -13.82
N GLY A 69 -13.88 -25.00 -14.36
CA GLY A 69 -14.73 -23.86 -14.67
C GLY A 69 -15.40 -23.23 -13.44
N ASN A 70 -14.89 -23.50 -12.23
CA ASN A 70 -15.53 -23.04 -10.99
C ASN A 70 -15.03 -21.64 -10.61
N ARG A 71 -15.74 -20.62 -11.11
CA ARG A 71 -15.38 -19.20 -10.91
C ARG A 71 -15.41 -18.75 -9.45
N ALA A 72 -16.30 -19.30 -8.63
CA ALA A 72 -16.36 -18.97 -7.21
C ALA A 72 -15.11 -19.48 -6.48
N TRP A 73 -14.70 -20.71 -6.78
CA TRP A 73 -13.49 -21.30 -6.22
C TRP A 73 -12.21 -20.60 -6.73
N GLU A 74 -12.15 -20.29 -8.03
CA GLU A 74 -11.05 -19.52 -8.61
C GLU A 74 -10.88 -18.18 -7.88
N ARG A 75 -11.98 -17.43 -7.70
CA ARG A 75 -11.98 -16.15 -6.97
C ARG A 75 -11.50 -16.32 -5.53
N ALA A 76 -12.07 -17.28 -4.78
CA ALA A 76 -11.68 -17.52 -3.40
C ALA A 76 -10.20 -17.93 -3.26
N THR A 77 -9.68 -18.68 -4.23
CA THR A 77 -8.26 -19.09 -4.28
C THR A 77 -7.36 -17.89 -4.54
N ASN A 78 -7.70 -17.04 -5.51
CA ASN A 78 -6.96 -15.80 -5.77
C ASN A 78 -6.95 -14.86 -4.55
N GLU A 79 -8.10 -14.68 -3.89
CA GLU A 79 -8.16 -13.87 -2.66
C GLU A 79 -7.30 -14.46 -1.53
N GLN A 80 -7.23 -15.79 -1.41
CA GLN A 80 -6.37 -16.44 -0.43
C GLN A 80 -4.89 -16.26 -0.77
N ILE A 81 -4.51 -16.39 -2.04
CA ILE A 81 -3.16 -16.11 -2.54
C ILE A 81 -2.77 -14.67 -2.17
N GLU A 82 -3.61 -13.69 -2.49
CA GLU A 82 -3.37 -12.27 -2.16
C GLU A 82 -3.15 -12.04 -0.65
N ARG A 83 -4.00 -12.64 0.21
CA ARG A 83 -3.82 -12.55 1.68
C ARG A 83 -2.47 -13.12 2.13
N LEU A 84 -2.05 -14.26 1.57
CA LEU A 84 -0.77 -14.88 1.89
C LEU A 84 0.41 -14.04 1.37
N TRP A 85 0.28 -13.45 0.19
CA TRP A 85 1.27 -12.53 -0.37
C TRP A 85 1.47 -11.30 0.51
N HIS A 86 0.39 -10.65 0.94
CA HIS A 86 0.47 -9.51 1.88
C HIS A 86 1.11 -9.91 3.20
N ARG A 87 0.66 -11.02 3.81
CA ARG A 87 1.26 -11.54 5.04
C ARG A 87 2.75 -11.84 4.89
N ARG A 88 3.17 -12.40 3.75
CA ARG A 88 4.59 -12.63 3.45
C ARG A 88 5.35 -11.31 3.34
N ALA A 89 4.81 -10.31 2.66
CA ALA A 89 5.45 -9.00 2.54
C ALA A 89 5.59 -8.27 3.89
N ASP A 90 4.65 -8.45 4.81
CA ASP A 90 4.70 -7.86 6.15
C ASP A 90 5.74 -8.53 7.06
N LEU A 91 5.98 -9.84 6.87
CA LEU A 91 6.90 -10.63 7.71
C LEU A 91 8.31 -10.77 7.12
N CYS A 92 8.47 -10.57 5.80
CA CYS A 92 9.69 -10.89 5.07
C CYS A 92 10.18 -9.63 4.30
N PRO A 93 11.28 -8.97 4.73
CA PRO A 93 11.74 -7.67 4.20
C PRO A 93 12.00 -7.67 2.71
N GLU A 94 12.58 -8.75 2.22
CA GLU A 94 12.90 -8.96 0.81
C GLU A 94 11.66 -8.78 -0.08
N TYR A 95 10.52 -9.28 0.37
CA TYR A 95 9.25 -9.21 -0.36
C TYR A 95 8.46 -7.92 -0.06
N GLY A 96 8.75 -7.25 1.05
CA GLY A 96 8.19 -5.93 1.37
C GLY A 96 8.58 -4.86 0.34
N ALA A 97 9.83 -4.87 -0.13
CA ALA A 97 10.30 -4.01 -1.21
C ALA A 97 9.59 -4.31 -2.55
N GLN A 98 9.26 -5.57 -2.80
CA GLN A 98 8.53 -5.97 -3.99
C GLN A 98 7.07 -5.47 -3.97
N ARG A 99 6.44 -5.48 -2.78
CA ARG A 99 5.08 -4.92 -2.58
C ARG A 99 5.04 -3.41 -2.86
N THR A 100 6.02 -2.65 -2.38
CA THR A 100 6.07 -1.20 -2.64
C THR A 100 6.33 -0.88 -4.10
N PHE A 101 7.18 -1.66 -4.78
CA PHE A 101 7.38 -1.56 -6.22
C PHE A 101 6.10 -1.86 -7.02
N MET A 102 5.42 -2.97 -6.73
CA MET A 102 4.15 -3.33 -7.36
C MET A 102 3.06 -2.28 -7.11
N ALA A 103 2.95 -1.77 -5.88
CA ALA A 103 2.00 -0.70 -5.54
C ALA A 103 2.29 0.59 -6.34
N LYS A 104 3.57 0.94 -6.52
CA LYS A 104 3.97 2.08 -7.35
C LYS A 104 3.62 1.87 -8.82
N ALA A 105 3.91 0.69 -9.37
CA ALA A 105 3.56 0.34 -10.75
C ALA A 105 2.03 0.36 -11.00
N ALA A 106 1.24 -0.10 -10.02
CA ALA A 106 -0.22 -0.02 -10.08
C ALA A 106 -0.72 1.43 -10.08
N ASP A 107 -0.11 2.31 -9.28
CA ASP A 107 -0.46 3.74 -9.27
C ASP A 107 -0.07 4.42 -10.60
N GLU A 108 1.10 4.09 -11.15
CA GLU A 108 1.53 4.58 -12.47
C GLU A 108 0.58 4.14 -13.58
N THR A 109 0.15 2.88 -13.58
CA THR A 109 -0.84 2.36 -14.54
C THR A 109 -2.19 3.06 -14.40
N ARG A 110 -2.65 3.31 -13.16
CA ARG A 110 -3.89 4.06 -12.90
C ARG A 110 -3.82 5.48 -13.46
N ARG A 111 -2.69 6.17 -13.26
CA ARG A 111 -2.47 7.52 -13.80
C ARG A 111 -2.46 7.51 -15.33
N PHE A 112 -1.79 6.53 -15.93
CA PHE A 112 -1.77 6.35 -17.38
C PHE A 112 -3.17 6.11 -17.94
N ASN A 113 -3.96 5.21 -17.35
CA ASN A 113 -5.34 4.96 -17.78
C ASN A 113 -6.23 6.20 -17.64
N LYS A 114 -6.03 7.00 -16.58
CA LYS A 114 -6.74 8.27 -16.41
C LYS A 114 -6.36 9.27 -17.50
N PHE A 115 -5.08 9.34 -17.85
CA PHE A 115 -4.59 10.17 -18.95
C PHE A 115 -5.18 9.72 -20.29
N LEU A 116 -5.14 8.43 -20.61
CA LEU A 116 -5.76 7.88 -21.82
C LEU A 116 -7.26 8.17 -21.89
N ALA A 117 -7.98 8.04 -20.78
CA ALA A 117 -9.41 8.36 -20.74
C ALA A 117 -9.69 9.86 -20.96
N GLN A 118 -8.80 10.75 -20.51
CA GLN A 118 -8.90 12.18 -20.79
C GLN A 118 -8.56 12.49 -22.24
N ALA A 119 -7.46 11.94 -22.76
CA ALA A 119 -7.04 12.09 -24.15
C ALA A 119 -8.10 11.54 -25.11
N GLY A 120 -8.68 10.37 -24.81
CA GLY A 120 -9.76 9.77 -25.59
C GLY A 120 -11.02 10.63 -25.59
N ARG A 121 -11.38 11.25 -24.46
CA ARG A 121 -12.50 12.22 -24.41
C ARG A 121 -12.21 13.49 -25.22
N ALA A 122 -10.99 14.01 -25.15
CA ALA A 122 -10.60 15.19 -25.93
C ALA A 122 -10.57 14.89 -27.44
N ALA A 123 -10.01 13.75 -27.83
CA ALA A 123 -10.01 13.27 -29.21
C ALA A 123 -11.44 13.04 -29.72
N ALA A 124 -12.29 12.39 -28.91
CA ALA A 124 -13.70 12.24 -29.23
C ALA A 124 -14.36 13.61 -29.44
N ALA A 125 -14.20 14.56 -28.52
CA ALA A 125 -14.74 15.91 -28.66
C ALA A 125 -14.25 16.65 -29.91
N PHE A 126 -12.98 16.45 -30.30
CA PHE A 126 -12.40 17.00 -31.52
C PHE A 126 -13.00 16.36 -32.79
N PHE A 127 -13.09 15.03 -32.85
CA PHE A 127 -13.61 14.31 -34.01
C PHE A 127 -15.14 14.34 -34.12
N THR A 128 -15.86 14.46 -33.01
CA THR A 128 -17.32 14.61 -32.98
C THR A 128 -17.76 16.08 -32.95
N GLY A 129 -16.83 17.02 -33.12
CA GLY A 129 -17.14 18.44 -33.36
C GLY A 129 -17.99 19.13 -32.29
N GLY A 130 -17.76 18.88 -30.99
CA GLY A 130 -18.45 19.63 -29.93
C GLY A 130 -19.97 19.40 -29.84
N ALA A 131 -20.44 18.16 -30.00
CA ALA A 131 -21.87 17.82 -29.95
C ALA A 131 -22.52 17.83 -28.53
N SER A 132 -22.23 18.84 -27.72
CA SER A 132 -23.00 19.15 -26.49
C SER A 132 -22.98 20.65 -26.14
N GLY A 133 -23.87 21.41 -26.80
CA GLY A 133 -24.58 22.61 -26.32
C GLY A 133 -23.81 23.94 -26.21
N PHE A 134 -24.33 25.15 -26.49
CA PHE A 134 -25.71 25.67 -26.55
C PHE A 134 -26.69 25.14 -25.50
#